data_AF-A0A292IHB6-F1
#
_entry.id   AF-A0A292IHB6-F1
#
_cell.length_a   1.000
_cell.length_b   1.000
_cell.length_c   1.000
_cell.angle_alpha   90.00
_cell.angle_beta   90.00
_cell.angle_gamma   90.00
#
_symmetry.space_group_name_H-M   'P 1'
#
loop_
_entity.id
_entity.type
_entity.pdbx_description
1 polymer ?
#
loop_
_entity_poly.entity_id
_entity_poly.type
_entity_poly.pdbx_seq_one_letter_code
_entity_poly.pdbx_strand_id
1 'polypeptide(L)'
;MKHFQKTTTGGVILMGYKTYQSIGKPLANRTNVVVTRKHKNENINGVIFYSSLKKAIMDFSKHNLFIIGGKTIYEQALPYAHELIVSYLPTDYQCDVKLKIKLDDFVIDKEINDDSNEFKIIHYKRKPESISLTDQNNDEELITTNSETIFNLKFDNFSGPFDLLLSLIQEKKMDILNLDLALLTKQYLMFLKKHINDVNIEQVTDYLVTATYLIELKSKKIIPIEQDQFEIDIENNKERDRLVKRLIEYKRYREVLPTLEELRSKRFSLFAKEIGDWKVFQPDPGEIIEAPLPEYVNPMKLYLAMQKVLERTRNKLVPNQTIVIKEFSTELVQAEIYEIIKNCNQKRISMTRILNSVDYYLKVNLMYFVTCFFVLLVLANLHKINLYQTRHNAEIYAELADPKLINQQEETAEEMIKRQEEFKREVEEYKKQRSKERVLNYYKQREEYLKKKYGDAYVSREEYLKMTPEQRAALKIKQDQIKNSKKKQKEEK
;
A
#
# COMPACT_ATOMS: atom_id res chain seq x y z
N MET A 1 10.03 -7.91 37.91
CA MET A 1 9.08 -6.98 37.24
C MET A 1 9.48 -5.50 37.29
N LYS A 2 9.93 -4.94 38.43
CA LYS A 2 10.33 -3.52 38.53
C LYS A 2 11.42 -3.12 37.52
N HIS A 3 12.45 -3.96 37.35
CA HIS A 3 13.50 -3.75 36.35
C HIS A 3 12.94 -3.64 34.92
N PHE A 4 12.14 -4.62 34.48
CA PHE A 4 11.48 -4.61 33.17
C PHE A 4 10.69 -3.32 32.90
N GLN A 5 9.94 -2.83 33.90
CA GLN A 5 9.20 -1.58 33.76
C GLN A 5 10.13 -0.39 33.59
N LYS A 6 11.15 -0.25 34.43
CA LYS A 6 12.12 0.85 34.35
C LYS A 6 12.85 0.88 33.01
N THR A 7 13.26 -0.29 32.51
CA THR A 7 14.03 -0.42 31.26
C THR A 7 13.17 -0.14 30.02
N THR A 8 11.91 -0.58 29.99
CA THR A 8 11.07 -0.46 28.79
C THR A 8 10.23 0.81 28.71
N THR A 9 10.14 1.60 29.79
CA THR A 9 9.32 2.82 29.83
C THR A 9 9.81 3.87 28.84
N GLY A 10 8.89 4.51 28.11
CA GLY A 10 9.20 5.50 27.07
C GLY A 10 9.71 4.88 25.76
N GLY A 11 9.91 3.56 25.71
CA GLY A 11 10.32 2.81 24.52
C GLY A 11 9.16 2.23 23.72
N VAL A 12 9.53 1.57 22.64
CA VAL A 12 8.63 0.75 21.81
C VAL A 12 8.78 -0.69 22.27
N ILE A 13 7.69 -1.36 22.61
CA ILE A 13 7.70 -2.78 22.99
C ILE A 13 7.07 -3.60 21.88
N LEU A 14 7.78 -4.64 21.46
CA LEU A 14 7.34 -5.53 20.40
C LEU A 14 7.09 -6.92 20.97
N MET A 15 5.90 -7.44 20.70
CA MET A 15 5.52 -8.78 21.13
C MET A 15 4.68 -9.55 20.11
N GLY A 16 4.62 -10.87 20.28
CA GLY A 16 3.71 -11.73 19.54
C GLY A 16 2.29 -11.71 20.12
N TYR A 17 1.30 -12.08 19.30
CA TYR A 17 -0.12 -12.06 19.71
C TYR A 17 -0.43 -12.91 20.96
N LYS A 18 0.15 -14.11 21.09
CA LYS A 18 -0.06 -14.96 22.28
C LYS A 18 0.48 -14.32 23.57
N THR A 19 1.61 -13.62 23.47
CA THR A 19 2.21 -12.90 24.59
C THR A 19 1.35 -11.69 24.97
N TYR A 20 0.83 -10.96 23.97
CA TYR A 20 -0.13 -9.90 24.19
C TYR A 20 -1.40 -10.39 24.91
N GLN A 21 -1.98 -11.51 24.46
CA GLN A 21 -3.13 -12.14 25.13
C GLN A 21 -2.83 -12.55 26.57
N SER A 22 -1.64 -13.09 26.85
CA SER A 22 -1.23 -13.46 28.21
C SER A 22 -1.03 -12.27 29.15
N ILE A 23 -0.63 -11.11 28.62
CA ILE A 23 -0.49 -9.86 29.39
C ILE A 23 -1.87 -9.22 29.63
N GLY A 24 -2.80 -9.41 28.69
CA GLY A 24 -4.22 -9.03 28.80
C GLY A 24 -4.52 -7.55 28.62
N LYS A 25 -3.53 -6.66 28.72
CA LYS A 25 -3.71 -5.21 28.53
C LYS A 25 -2.47 -4.52 27.93
N PRO A 26 -2.65 -3.41 27.19
CA PRO A 26 -1.53 -2.58 26.74
C PRO A 26 -0.73 -2.08 27.93
N LEU A 27 0.59 -2.16 27.83
CA LEU A 27 1.49 -1.70 28.88
C LEU A 27 1.58 -0.17 28.82
N ALA A 28 1.21 0.51 29.92
CA ALA A 28 1.17 1.97 30.00
C ALA A 28 2.55 2.63 29.77
N ASN A 29 2.55 3.87 29.26
CA ASN A 29 3.73 4.70 28.97
C ASN A 29 4.72 4.08 27.97
N ARG A 30 4.21 3.25 27.06
CA ARG A 30 4.97 2.53 26.03
C ARG A 30 4.17 2.46 24.72
N THR A 31 4.87 2.44 23.60
CA THR A 31 4.24 2.14 22.30
C THR A 31 4.12 0.63 22.18
N ASN A 32 2.90 0.10 22.22
CA ASN A 32 2.65 -1.34 22.18
C ASN A 32 2.55 -1.81 20.73
N VAL A 33 3.46 -2.68 20.30
CA VAL A 33 3.51 -3.23 18.94
C VAL A 33 3.28 -4.74 19.00
N VAL A 34 2.28 -5.22 18.26
CA VAL A 34 1.89 -6.64 18.26
C VAL A 34 2.01 -7.23 16.86
N VAL A 35 2.77 -8.31 16.73
CA VAL A 35 2.94 -9.03 15.45
C VAL A 35 1.94 -10.19 15.35
N THR A 36 1.07 -10.14 14.34
CA THR A 36 0.02 -11.14 14.09
C THR A 36 -0.33 -11.25 12.60
N ARG A 37 -0.56 -12.48 12.12
CA ARG A 37 -1.00 -12.73 10.74
C ARG A 37 -2.52 -12.65 10.56
N LYS A 38 -3.29 -12.92 11.62
CA LYS A 38 -4.76 -13.09 11.58
C LYS A 38 -5.54 -11.88 12.10
N HIS A 39 -5.01 -11.13 13.06
CA HIS A 39 -5.73 -10.08 13.81
C HIS A 39 -5.23 -8.68 13.44
N LYS A 40 -5.29 -8.31 12.15
CA LYS A 40 -4.70 -7.05 11.66
C LYS A 40 -5.54 -5.80 11.96
N ASN A 41 -6.84 -5.98 12.25
CA ASN A 41 -7.83 -4.90 12.33
C ASN A 41 -8.56 -4.83 13.69
N GLU A 42 -8.01 -5.44 14.76
CA GLU A 42 -8.58 -5.26 16.09
C GLU A 42 -8.28 -3.83 16.56
N ASN A 43 -9.31 -3.01 16.65
CA ASN A 43 -9.20 -1.60 17.03
C ASN A 43 -9.07 -1.48 18.55
N ILE A 44 -7.93 -1.91 19.09
CA ILE A 44 -7.61 -1.79 20.51
C ILE A 44 -6.85 -0.49 20.72
N ASN A 45 -7.47 0.46 21.43
CA ASN A 45 -6.87 1.76 21.73
C ASN A 45 -5.45 1.60 22.32
N GLY A 46 -4.46 2.16 21.63
CA GLY A 46 -3.06 2.19 22.09
C GLY A 46 -2.17 1.03 21.64
N VAL A 47 -2.62 0.15 20.74
CA VAL A 47 -1.82 -0.97 20.19
C VAL A 47 -1.69 -0.88 18.67
N ILE A 48 -0.48 -1.07 18.16
CA ILE A 48 -0.16 -1.05 16.72
C ILE A 48 0.10 -2.49 16.26
N PHE A 49 -0.69 -2.96 15.29
CA PHE A 49 -0.57 -4.31 14.76
C PHE A 49 0.27 -4.37 13.48
N TYR A 50 1.16 -5.36 13.39
CA TYR A 50 1.99 -5.65 12.22
C TYR A 50 1.83 -7.08 11.74
N SER A 51 1.82 -7.27 10.42
CA SER A 51 1.77 -8.62 9.82
C SER A 51 3.14 -9.28 9.67
N SER A 52 4.23 -8.52 9.82
CA SER A 52 5.61 -8.98 9.66
C SER A 52 6.51 -8.38 10.73
N LEU A 53 7.30 -9.24 11.38
CA LEU A 53 8.29 -8.85 12.38
C LEU A 53 9.36 -7.92 11.77
N LYS A 54 9.87 -8.26 10.58
CA LYS A 54 10.90 -7.45 9.89
C LYS A 54 10.39 -6.02 9.65
N LYS A 55 9.14 -5.85 9.22
CA LYS A 55 8.55 -4.53 9.00
C LYS A 55 8.42 -3.73 10.30
N ALA A 56 7.96 -4.38 11.38
CA ALA A 56 7.87 -3.74 12.69
C ALA A 56 9.25 -3.30 13.21
N ILE A 57 10.29 -4.12 13.04
CA ILE A 57 11.66 -3.75 13.40
C ILE A 57 12.16 -2.57 12.56
N MET A 58 11.87 -2.54 11.25
CA MET A 58 12.29 -1.44 10.36
C MET A 58 11.61 -0.12 10.72
N ASP A 59 10.28 -0.12 10.87
CA ASP A 59 9.51 1.10 11.15
C ASP A 59 9.88 1.70 12.52
N PHE A 60 10.32 0.87 13.47
CA PHE A 60 10.79 1.30 14.80
C PHE A 60 12.31 1.27 14.98
N SER A 61 13.09 1.11 13.91
CA SER A 61 14.56 0.97 13.98
C SER A 61 15.29 2.19 14.57
N LYS A 62 14.67 3.37 14.47
CA LYS A 62 15.20 4.63 15.04
C LYS A 62 14.73 4.92 16.48
N HIS A 63 13.92 4.03 17.04
CA HIS A 63 13.40 4.13 18.40
C HIS A 63 14.07 3.10 19.32
N ASN A 64 13.98 3.30 20.62
CA ASN A 64 14.39 2.29 21.61
C ASN A 64 13.40 1.12 21.58
N LEU A 65 13.70 0.14 20.73
CA LEU A 65 12.86 -1.03 20.47
C LEU A 65 13.24 -2.19 21.39
N PHE A 66 12.30 -2.60 22.23
CA PHE A 66 12.44 -3.72 23.16
C PHE A 66 11.58 -4.89 22.69
N ILE A 67 12.21 -6.03 22.47
CA ILE A 67 11.50 -7.25 22.08
C ILE A 67 11.23 -8.03 23.35
N ILE A 68 9.94 -8.19 23.68
CA ILE A 68 9.52 -8.75 24.97
C ILE A 68 8.91 -10.16 24.85
N GLY A 69 8.97 -10.75 23.65
CA GLY A 69 8.65 -12.15 23.38
C GLY A 69 7.42 -12.36 22.50
N GLY A 70 6.90 -13.58 22.34
CA GLY A 70 7.34 -14.84 22.92
C GLY A 70 8.44 -15.55 22.12
N LYS A 71 8.61 -16.86 22.37
CA LYS A 71 9.68 -17.71 21.80
C LYS A 71 9.92 -17.49 20.31
N THR A 72 8.87 -17.55 19.49
CA THR A 72 8.99 -17.40 18.04
C THR A 72 9.47 -16.02 17.62
N ILE A 73 9.09 -14.97 18.36
CA ILE A 73 9.56 -13.61 18.12
C ILE A 73 11.01 -13.47 18.56
N TYR A 74 11.39 -14.04 19.71
CA TYR A 74 12.77 -14.06 20.16
C TYR A 74 13.70 -14.77 19.17
N GLU A 75 13.35 -15.97 18.72
CA GLU A 75 14.16 -16.73 17.75
C GLU A 75 14.37 -15.97 16.44
N GLN A 76 13.33 -15.29 15.94
CA GLN A 76 13.43 -14.52 14.70
C GLN A 76 14.15 -13.18 14.87
N ALA A 77 14.11 -12.59 16.07
CA ALA A 77 14.71 -11.29 16.32
C ALA A 77 16.13 -11.34 16.85
N LEU A 78 16.54 -12.46 17.44
CA LEU A 78 17.87 -12.66 18.02
C LEU A 78 19.02 -12.27 17.07
N PRO A 79 18.99 -12.58 15.76
CA PRO A 79 20.05 -12.17 14.83
C PRO A 79 20.22 -10.65 14.71
N TYR A 80 19.16 -9.88 14.95
CA TYR A 80 19.15 -8.41 14.82
C TYR A 80 19.37 -7.68 16.17
N ALA A 81 19.48 -8.43 17.27
CA ALA A 81 19.61 -7.85 18.61
C ALA A 81 21.04 -7.33 18.85
N HIS A 82 21.15 -6.05 19.20
CA HIS A 82 22.41 -5.40 19.59
C HIS A 82 22.75 -5.67 21.07
N GLU A 83 21.73 -5.79 21.90
CA GLU A 83 21.83 -6.00 23.35
C GLU A 83 20.80 -7.05 23.78
N LEU A 84 21.18 -7.94 24.70
CA LEU A 84 20.28 -8.84 25.41
C LEU A 84 20.29 -8.50 26.89
N ILE A 85 19.11 -8.37 27.47
CA ILE A 85 18.93 -8.14 28.91
C ILE A 85 18.33 -9.43 29.47
N VAL A 86 19.16 -10.22 30.15
CA VAL A 86 18.78 -11.56 30.63
C VAL A 86 18.74 -11.55 32.15
N SER A 87 17.61 -11.97 32.72
CA SER A 87 17.46 -12.19 34.16
C SER A 87 17.65 -13.68 34.46
N TYR A 88 18.69 -14.02 35.20
CA TYR A 88 18.99 -15.36 35.69
C TYR A 88 18.33 -15.58 37.04
N LEU A 89 17.55 -16.66 37.13
CA LEU A 89 16.96 -17.12 38.38
C LEU A 89 17.87 -18.20 39.00
N PRO A 90 18.00 -18.28 40.33
CA PRO A 90 18.92 -19.19 41.01
C PRO A 90 18.47 -20.67 40.98
N THR A 91 17.20 -20.92 40.67
CA THR A 91 16.57 -22.25 40.72
C THR A 91 16.10 -22.70 39.33
N ASP A 92 16.24 -24.00 39.04
CA ASP A 92 15.73 -24.61 37.81
C ASP A 92 14.23 -24.91 37.96
N TYR A 93 13.42 -24.41 37.05
CA TYR A 93 11.95 -24.56 37.05
C TYR A 93 11.52 -25.38 35.84
N GLN A 94 10.53 -26.26 36.02
CA GLN A 94 9.89 -26.93 34.89
C GLN A 94 9.14 -25.89 34.03
N CYS A 95 9.60 -25.73 32.79
CA CYS A 95 9.08 -24.73 31.86
C CYS A 95 8.58 -25.38 30.56
N ASP A 96 7.39 -24.98 30.12
CA ASP A 96 6.76 -25.44 28.87
C ASP A 96 7.46 -24.87 27.61
N VAL A 97 8.19 -23.77 27.77
CA VAL A 97 8.83 -23.04 26.67
C VAL A 97 10.30 -22.83 26.97
N LYS A 98 11.17 -23.44 26.16
CA LYS A 98 12.63 -23.26 26.21
C LYS A 98 13.12 -22.51 24.98
N LEU A 99 13.98 -21.50 25.20
CA LEU A 99 14.64 -20.71 24.15
C LEU A 99 16.11 -21.14 24.07
N LYS A 100 16.59 -21.44 22.85
CA LYS A 100 18.00 -21.78 22.61
C LYS A 100 18.74 -20.51 22.18
N ILE A 101 19.49 -19.90 23.09
CA ILE A 101 20.32 -18.71 22.80
C ILE A 101 21.77 -19.17 22.66
N LYS A 102 22.41 -18.87 21.52
CA LYS A 102 23.86 -18.95 21.40
C LYS A 102 24.44 -17.66 21.96
N LEU A 103 25.15 -17.75 23.09
CA LEU A 103 25.74 -16.59 23.77
C LEU A 103 27.16 -16.26 23.27
N ASP A 104 27.74 -17.12 22.43
CA ASP A 104 29.12 -16.98 21.93
C ASP A 104 29.34 -15.66 21.17
N ASP A 105 28.27 -15.13 20.56
CA ASP A 105 28.25 -13.88 19.81
C ASP A 105 28.16 -12.63 20.71
N PHE A 106 28.03 -12.77 22.02
CA PHE A 106 27.82 -11.66 22.93
C PHE A 106 28.89 -11.60 24.04
N VAL A 107 29.16 -10.39 24.52
CA VAL A 107 30.04 -10.10 25.67
C VAL A 107 29.20 -9.48 26.77
N ILE A 108 29.55 -9.78 28.02
CA ILE A 108 28.93 -9.17 29.18
C ILE A 108 29.36 -7.71 29.24
N ASP A 109 28.41 -6.78 29.09
CA ASP A 109 28.65 -5.34 29.23
C ASP A 109 28.49 -4.92 30.69
N LYS A 110 27.40 -5.36 31.33
CA LYS A 110 27.08 -5.00 32.72
C LYS A 110 26.42 -6.15 33.45
N GLU A 111 26.76 -6.26 34.73
CA GLU A 111 26.14 -7.18 35.66
C GLU A 111 25.51 -6.36 36.79
N ILE A 112 24.21 -6.56 37.01
CA ILE A 112 23.47 -5.94 38.10
C ILE A 112 23.01 -7.07 39.00
N ASN A 113 23.62 -7.14 40.18
CA ASN A 113 23.19 -8.02 41.24
C ASN A 113 22.11 -7.31 42.05
N ASP A 114 20.98 -7.98 42.29
CA ASP A 114 19.97 -7.48 43.21
C ASP A 114 20.45 -7.71 44.65
N ASP A 115 20.27 -6.71 45.52
CA ASP A 115 20.71 -6.75 46.93
C ASP A 115 20.01 -7.87 47.73
N SER A 116 18.94 -8.45 47.16
CA SER A 116 18.14 -9.55 47.71
C SER A 116 18.63 -10.96 47.32
N ASN A 117 19.63 -11.11 46.45
CA ASN A 117 20.11 -12.39 45.90
C ASN A 117 19.05 -13.22 45.14
N GLU A 118 17.87 -12.68 44.82
CA GLU A 118 16.76 -13.43 44.20
C GLU A 118 16.91 -13.66 42.70
N PHE A 119 17.62 -12.78 41.98
CA PHE A 119 17.91 -12.93 40.56
C PHE A 119 19.10 -12.05 40.16
N LYS A 120 19.79 -12.45 39.10
CA LYS A 120 20.95 -11.74 38.55
C LYS A 120 20.62 -11.20 37.16
N ILE A 121 20.80 -9.91 36.91
CA ILE A 121 20.56 -9.32 35.58
C ILE A 121 21.91 -9.13 34.89
N ILE A 122 22.04 -9.74 33.71
CA ILE A 122 23.22 -9.60 32.86
C ILE A 122 22.81 -8.92 31.56
N HIS A 123 23.49 -7.81 31.27
CA HIS A 123 23.42 -7.12 29.99
C HIS A 123 24.53 -7.67 29.09
N TYR A 124 24.11 -8.29 28.01
CA TYR A 124 24.99 -8.79 26.98
C TYR A 124 24.97 -7.83 25.79
N LYS A 125 26.13 -7.38 25.36
CA LYS A 125 26.30 -6.59 24.15
C LYS A 125 26.92 -7.45 23.06
N ARG A 126 26.37 -7.39 21.85
CA ARG A 126 26.90 -8.18 20.72
C ARG A 126 28.34 -7.76 20.44
N LYS A 127 29.25 -8.72 20.21
CA LYS A 127 30.63 -8.40 19.81
C LYS A 127 30.58 -7.67 18.46
N PRO A 128 31.44 -6.65 18.23
CA PRO A 128 31.51 -5.99 16.93
C PRO A 128 31.85 -6.98 15.80
N GLU A 129 32.68 -7.98 16.10
CA GLU A 129 33.13 -9.04 15.18
C GLU A 129 32.11 -10.18 14.98
N SER A 130 31.07 -10.29 15.83
CA SER A 130 30.02 -11.33 15.73
C SER A 130 28.72 -10.81 15.12
N ILE A 131 28.80 -9.69 14.38
CA ILE A 131 27.76 -9.29 13.42
C ILE A 131 27.91 -10.22 12.20
N SER A 132 27.76 -11.52 12.45
CA SER A 132 27.54 -12.53 11.43
C SER A 132 26.09 -12.38 10.99
N LEU A 133 25.83 -11.42 10.10
CA LEU A 133 24.64 -11.46 9.27
C LEU A 133 24.81 -12.60 8.25
N THR A 134 24.65 -13.83 8.75
CA THR A 134 24.12 -14.94 7.96
C THR A 134 22.60 -14.85 8.13
N ASP A 135 21.79 -14.25 7.26
CA ASP A 135 21.65 -14.52 5.82
C ASP A 135 22.86 -14.14 4.96
N GLN A 136 23.47 -15.20 4.44
CA GLN A 136 24.62 -15.23 3.53
C GLN A 136 24.70 -14.00 2.61
N ASN A 137 25.44 -13.00 3.08
CA ASN A 137 26.11 -11.99 2.30
C ASN A 137 27.45 -11.79 2.99
N ASN A 138 28.50 -12.28 2.33
CA ASN A 138 29.87 -11.98 2.67
C ASN A 138 30.14 -10.52 2.33
N ASP A 139 30.71 -9.82 3.31
CA ASP A 139 31.70 -8.73 3.24
C ASP A 139 32.03 -8.47 4.74
N GLU A 140 33.24 -8.49 5.26
CA GLU A 140 34.60 -8.37 4.76
C GLU A 140 35.54 -8.74 5.93
N GLU A 141 36.75 -9.26 5.66
CA GLU A 141 37.94 -8.54 6.14
C GLU A 141 39.21 -8.91 5.36
N LEU A 142 39.92 -7.83 5.01
CA LEU A 142 41.34 -7.74 4.68
C LEU A 142 41.80 -8.29 3.32
N ILE A 143 41.53 -7.52 2.26
CA ILE A 143 42.63 -6.98 1.43
C ILE A 143 42.29 -5.53 1.07
N THR A 144 43.13 -4.62 1.56
CA THR A 144 43.40 -3.32 0.95
C THR A 144 43.45 -3.41 -0.57
N THR A 145 42.36 -3.07 -1.27
CA THR A 145 42.37 -2.41 -2.59
C THR A 145 40.96 -2.29 -3.14
N ASN A 146 40.62 -1.08 -3.60
CA ASN A 146 39.62 -0.74 -4.61
C ASN A 146 38.15 -0.60 -4.17
N SER A 147 37.75 0.67 -4.05
CA SER A 147 36.62 1.27 -4.76
C SER A 147 35.38 0.40 -4.99
N GLU A 148 34.33 0.53 -4.15
CA GLU A 148 32.91 0.51 -4.56
C GLU A 148 31.96 0.53 -3.34
N THR A 149 31.58 1.72 -2.87
CA THR A 149 30.34 1.88 -2.07
C THR A 149 29.21 2.25 -3.01
N ILE A 150 28.48 1.24 -3.49
CA ILE A 150 27.28 1.39 -4.32
C ILE A 150 26.04 1.28 -3.43
N PHE A 151 25.12 2.21 -3.63
CA PHE A 151 23.81 2.34 -2.98
C PHE A 151 23.09 1.00 -2.73
N ASN A 152 22.44 0.87 -1.56
CA ASN A 152 21.44 -0.17 -1.28
C ASN A 152 20.21 0.01 -2.20
N LEU A 153 20.26 -0.57 -3.41
CA LEU A 153 19.20 -0.52 -4.41
C LEU A 153 18.24 -1.70 -4.22
N LYS A 154 17.01 -1.44 -3.75
CA LYS A 154 15.91 -2.43 -3.71
C LYS A 154 15.09 -2.34 -5.00
N PHE A 155 14.46 -3.45 -5.41
CA PHE A 155 13.55 -3.47 -6.57
C PHE A 155 12.42 -2.44 -6.47
N ASP A 156 11.91 -2.16 -5.26
CA ASP A 156 10.84 -1.18 -5.02
C ASP A 156 11.22 0.27 -5.40
N ASN A 157 12.52 0.57 -5.53
CA ASN A 157 12.99 1.89 -5.91
C ASN A 157 13.00 2.10 -7.43
N PHE A 158 12.84 1.04 -8.21
CA PHE A 158 12.89 1.10 -9.67
C PHE A 158 11.51 1.00 -10.28
N SER A 159 11.22 1.92 -11.20
CA SER A 159 9.94 1.93 -11.93
C SER A 159 9.94 0.98 -13.14
N GLY A 160 10.78 -0.07 -13.12
CA GLY A 160 10.88 -1.09 -14.17
C GLY A 160 12.33 -1.45 -14.57
N PRO A 161 12.50 -2.43 -15.48
CA PRO A 161 13.82 -2.95 -15.85
C PRO A 161 14.71 -1.96 -16.60
N PHE A 162 14.14 -1.04 -17.38
CA PHE A 162 14.91 0.01 -18.05
C PHE A 162 15.51 1.03 -17.08
N ASP A 163 14.85 1.28 -15.95
CA ASP A 163 15.37 2.18 -14.92
C ASP A 163 16.59 1.58 -14.22
N LEU A 164 16.51 0.27 -13.94
CA LEU A 164 17.64 -0.51 -13.44
C LEU A 164 18.80 -0.54 -14.45
N LEU A 165 18.53 -0.72 -15.74
CA LEU A 165 19.58 -0.66 -16.76
C LEU A 165 20.23 0.72 -16.81
N LEU A 166 19.44 1.80 -16.73
CA LEU A 166 19.99 3.15 -16.69
C LEU A 166 20.82 3.41 -15.43
N SER A 167 20.42 2.92 -14.26
CA SER A 167 21.21 3.09 -13.04
C SER A 167 22.55 2.36 -13.13
N LEU A 168 22.56 1.14 -13.68
CA LEU A 168 23.80 0.37 -13.89
C LEU A 168 24.74 1.06 -14.89
N ILE A 169 24.19 1.62 -15.97
CA ILE A 169 24.96 2.40 -16.95
C ILE A 169 25.57 3.66 -16.31
N GLN A 170 24.79 4.38 -15.49
CA GLN A 170 25.24 5.58 -14.78
C GLN A 170 26.35 5.27 -13.77
N GLU A 171 26.22 4.18 -13.01
CA GLU A 171 27.17 3.78 -11.98
C GLU A 171 28.56 3.46 -12.55
N LYS A 172 28.61 2.73 -13.67
CA LYS A 172 29.86 2.31 -14.31
C LYS A 172 30.39 3.33 -15.34
N LYS A 173 29.77 4.52 -15.41
CA LYS A 173 30.13 5.60 -16.36
C LYS A 173 30.23 5.09 -17.80
N MET A 174 29.34 4.17 -18.19
CA MET A 174 29.31 3.65 -19.55
C MET A 174 28.70 4.66 -20.49
N ASP A 175 29.26 4.77 -21.70
CA ASP A 175 28.60 5.51 -22.77
C ASP A 175 27.39 4.72 -23.28
N ILE A 176 26.22 5.37 -23.27
CA ILE A 176 24.96 4.78 -23.74
C ILE A 176 25.04 4.41 -25.23
N LEU A 177 25.88 5.09 -26.01
CA LEU A 177 26.06 4.81 -27.44
C LEU A 177 26.97 3.58 -27.67
N ASN A 178 27.95 3.38 -26.79
CA ASN A 178 28.96 2.32 -26.87
C ASN A 178 28.85 1.35 -25.68
N LEU A 179 27.67 0.72 -25.54
CA LEU A 179 27.41 -0.23 -24.46
C LEU A 179 28.13 -1.56 -24.66
N ASP A 180 28.89 -1.99 -23.65
CA ASP A 180 29.32 -3.37 -23.53
C ASP A 180 28.19 -4.25 -22.96
N LEU A 181 27.47 -4.90 -23.88
CA LEU A 181 26.37 -5.84 -23.56
C LEU A 181 26.81 -6.97 -22.62
N ALA A 182 28.07 -7.43 -22.69
CA ALA A 182 28.52 -8.55 -21.87
C ALA A 182 28.60 -8.16 -20.39
N LEU A 183 29.17 -6.99 -20.12
CA LEU A 183 29.28 -6.44 -18.78
C LEU A 183 27.91 -6.03 -18.21
N LEU A 184 27.08 -5.34 -19.02
CA LEU A 184 25.73 -4.94 -18.63
C LEU A 184 24.85 -6.15 -18.27
N THR A 185 24.86 -7.19 -19.10
CA THR A 185 24.08 -8.42 -18.86
C THR A 185 24.55 -9.13 -17.59
N LYS A 186 25.87 -9.20 -17.35
CA LYS A 186 26.42 -9.83 -16.14
C LYS A 186 25.94 -9.11 -14.88
N GLN A 187 26.01 -7.78 -14.87
CA GLN A 187 25.58 -6.96 -13.72
C GLN A 187 24.07 -7.05 -13.50
N TYR A 188 23.29 -6.98 -14.57
CA TYR A 188 21.84 -7.11 -14.50
C TYR A 188 21.41 -8.47 -13.91
N LEU A 189 22.04 -9.57 -14.35
CA LEU A 189 21.78 -10.90 -13.79
C LEU A 189 22.27 -11.04 -12.34
N MET A 190 23.38 -10.40 -11.99
CA MET A 190 23.90 -10.40 -10.61
C MET A 190 22.92 -9.69 -9.67
N PHE A 191 22.37 -8.55 -10.11
CA PHE A 191 21.32 -7.83 -9.38
C PHE A 191 20.07 -8.69 -9.23
N LEU A 192 19.60 -9.31 -10.32
CA LEU A 192 18.44 -10.21 -10.26
C LEU A 192 18.67 -11.35 -9.26
N LYS A 193 19.80 -12.06 -9.33
CA LYS A 193 20.11 -13.17 -8.42
C LYS A 193 20.14 -12.74 -6.95
N LYS A 194 20.68 -11.55 -6.65
CA LYS A 194 20.76 -11.03 -5.28
C LYS A 194 19.39 -10.73 -4.67
N HIS A 195 18.41 -10.38 -5.51
CA HIS A 195 17.14 -9.83 -5.03
C HIS A 195 15.90 -10.67 -5.38
N ILE A 196 16.03 -11.76 -6.17
CA ILE A 196 14.87 -12.59 -6.59
C ILE A 196 14.24 -13.39 -5.43
N ASN A 197 15.01 -13.70 -4.39
CA ASN A 197 14.55 -14.53 -3.27
C ASN A 197 13.58 -13.79 -2.32
N ASP A 198 13.56 -12.45 -2.38
CA ASP A 198 12.79 -11.60 -1.46
C ASP A 198 11.54 -10.97 -2.11
N VAL A 199 11.31 -11.18 -3.41
CA VAL A 199 10.29 -10.47 -4.20
C VAL A 199 9.17 -11.39 -4.69
N ASN A 200 7.95 -10.85 -4.76
CA ASN A 200 6.80 -11.55 -5.34
C ASN A 200 7.02 -11.80 -6.84
N ILE A 201 6.87 -13.05 -7.30
CA ILE A 201 7.17 -13.50 -8.67
C ILE A 201 6.49 -12.62 -9.74
N GLU A 202 5.30 -12.10 -9.45
CA GLU A 202 4.51 -11.22 -10.32
C GLU A 202 5.23 -9.89 -10.65
N GLN A 203 6.02 -9.32 -9.74
CA GLN A 203 6.74 -8.07 -9.97
C GLN A 203 8.05 -8.28 -10.74
N VAL A 204 8.57 -9.50 -10.76
CA VAL A 204 9.86 -9.83 -11.39
C VAL A 204 9.68 -10.23 -12.86
N THR A 205 8.45 -10.49 -13.32
CA THR A 205 8.19 -10.98 -14.69
C THR A 205 8.82 -10.09 -15.76
N ASP A 206 8.62 -8.77 -15.71
CA ASP A 206 9.19 -7.83 -16.69
C ASP A 206 10.73 -7.79 -16.65
N TYR A 207 11.29 -7.98 -15.46
CA TYR A 207 12.74 -8.04 -15.27
C TYR A 207 13.34 -9.31 -15.86
N LEU A 208 12.65 -10.46 -15.74
CA LEU A 208 13.06 -11.72 -16.35
C LEU A 208 12.97 -11.68 -17.87
N VAL A 209 11.91 -11.09 -18.43
CA VAL A 209 11.79 -10.89 -19.89
C VAL A 209 12.98 -10.09 -20.42
N THR A 210 13.34 -9.01 -19.72
CA THR A 210 14.51 -8.20 -20.07
C THR A 210 15.83 -8.97 -19.88
N ALA A 211 15.92 -9.82 -18.86
CA ALA A 211 17.08 -10.69 -18.64
C ALA A 211 17.30 -11.66 -19.81
N THR A 212 16.24 -12.33 -20.24
CA THR A 212 16.26 -13.25 -21.38
C THR A 212 16.68 -12.53 -22.64
N TYR A 213 16.14 -11.33 -22.87
CA TYR A 213 16.52 -10.50 -24.02
C TYR A 213 18.01 -10.11 -24.01
N LEU A 214 18.56 -9.73 -22.84
CA LEU A 214 19.98 -9.41 -22.72
C LEU A 214 20.89 -10.64 -22.90
N ILE A 215 20.48 -11.81 -22.40
CA ILE A 215 21.20 -13.07 -22.60
C ILE A 215 21.22 -13.45 -24.09
N GLU A 216 20.08 -13.30 -24.78
CA GLU A 216 19.96 -13.54 -26.21
C GLU A 216 20.94 -12.66 -27.00
N LEU A 217 20.92 -11.35 -26.74
CA LEU A 217 21.83 -10.39 -27.37
C LEU A 217 23.30 -10.71 -27.06
N LYS A 218 23.61 -11.13 -25.83
CA LYS A 218 24.96 -11.55 -25.44
C LYS A 218 25.40 -12.82 -26.18
N SER A 219 24.53 -13.82 -26.30
CA SER A 219 24.84 -15.08 -26.99
C SER A 219 25.11 -14.83 -28.47
N LYS A 220 24.22 -14.10 -29.15
CA LYS A 220 24.36 -13.74 -30.57
C LYS A 220 25.70 -13.04 -30.86
N LYS A 221 26.18 -12.21 -29.93
CA LYS A 221 27.45 -11.48 -30.06
C LYS A 221 28.71 -12.34 -29.82
N ILE A 222 28.63 -13.39 -28.99
CA ILE A 222 29.79 -14.20 -28.61
C ILE A 222 30.01 -15.38 -29.57
N ILE A 223 28.96 -15.83 -30.25
CA ILE A 223 29.05 -16.94 -31.20
C ILE A 223 29.94 -16.52 -32.39
N PRO A 224 31.03 -17.25 -32.69
CA PRO A 224 31.88 -16.96 -33.83
C PRO A 224 31.08 -17.15 -35.13
N ILE A 225 31.11 -16.13 -35.99
CA ILE A 225 30.43 -16.10 -37.28
C ILE A 225 31.43 -16.58 -38.35
N GLU A 226 31.05 -17.57 -39.15
CA GLU A 226 31.87 -18.02 -40.29
C GLU A 226 31.83 -16.97 -41.42
N GLN A 227 32.88 -16.93 -42.25
CA GLN A 227 33.22 -15.80 -43.13
C GLN A 227 32.17 -15.40 -44.19
N ASP A 228 31.10 -16.17 -44.39
CA ASP A 228 30.05 -15.92 -45.39
C ASP A 228 28.76 -15.25 -44.85
N GLN A 229 28.76 -14.71 -43.63
CA GLN A 229 27.53 -14.21 -42.96
C GLN A 229 27.54 -12.71 -42.58
N PHE A 230 27.94 -11.82 -43.51
CA PHE A 230 27.85 -10.36 -43.34
C PHE A 230 26.43 -9.87 -42.96
N GLU A 231 25.37 -10.55 -43.40
CA GLU A 231 23.99 -10.18 -43.05
C GLU A 231 23.68 -10.34 -41.55
N ILE A 232 24.26 -11.35 -40.89
CA ILE A 232 24.02 -11.66 -39.47
C ILE A 232 24.67 -10.61 -38.57
N ASP A 233 25.86 -10.10 -38.94
CA ASP A 233 26.53 -9.04 -38.18
C ASP A 233 25.78 -7.69 -38.29
N ILE A 234 25.23 -7.38 -39.47
CA ILE A 234 24.37 -6.19 -39.66
C ILE A 234 23.09 -6.30 -38.83
N GLU A 235 22.47 -7.47 -38.76
CA GLU A 235 21.24 -7.69 -37.99
C GLU A 235 21.47 -7.61 -36.48
N ASN A 236 22.55 -8.22 -35.98
CA ASN A 236 22.95 -8.13 -34.57
C ASN A 236 23.20 -6.69 -34.11
N ASN A 237 23.85 -5.87 -34.94
CA ASN A 237 24.06 -4.46 -34.65
C ASN A 237 22.74 -3.67 -34.60
N LYS A 238 21.76 -3.98 -35.47
CA LYS A 238 20.42 -3.36 -35.43
C LYS A 238 19.66 -3.68 -34.14
N GLU A 239 19.74 -4.90 -33.63
CA GLU A 239 19.06 -5.28 -32.39
C GLU A 239 19.64 -4.54 -31.17
N ARG A 240 20.97 -4.39 -31.12
CA ARG A 240 21.64 -3.56 -30.10
C ARG A 240 21.17 -2.11 -30.18
N ASP A 241 21.16 -1.54 -31.39
CA ASP A 241 20.76 -0.15 -31.60
C ASP A 241 19.30 0.10 -31.20
N ARG A 242 18.43 -0.91 -31.35
CA ARG A 242 17.04 -0.86 -30.87
C ARG A 242 16.95 -0.75 -29.35
N LEU A 243 17.77 -1.52 -28.63
CA LEU A 243 17.85 -1.44 -27.16
C LEU A 243 18.37 -0.06 -26.72
N VAL A 244 19.45 0.42 -27.35
CA VAL A 244 20.02 1.76 -27.09
C VAL A 244 18.98 2.85 -27.30
N LYS A 245 18.24 2.80 -28.41
CA LYS A 245 17.19 3.78 -28.73
C LYS A 245 16.10 3.81 -27.65
N ARG A 246 15.66 2.65 -27.17
CA ARG A 246 14.68 2.54 -26.07
C ARG A 246 15.21 3.10 -24.76
N LEU A 247 16.47 2.84 -24.43
CA LEU A 247 17.12 3.38 -23.23
C LEU A 247 17.22 4.90 -23.27
N ILE A 248 17.58 5.47 -24.43
CA ILE A 248 17.63 6.93 -24.63
C ILE A 248 16.23 7.54 -24.49
N GLU A 249 15.21 6.93 -25.10
CA GLU A 249 13.83 7.40 -24.98
C GLU A 249 13.34 7.39 -23.53
N TYR A 250 13.57 6.29 -22.81
CA TYR A 250 13.23 6.19 -21.40
C TYR A 250 13.98 7.23 -20.54
N LYS A 251 15.28 7.43 -20.80
CA LYS A 251 16.09 8.47 -20.13
C LYS A 251 15.49 9.87 -20.32
N ARG A 252 15.07 10.22 -21.54
CA ARG A 252 14.42 11.50 -21.83
C ARG A 252 13.14 11.70 -21.00
N TYR A 253 12.29 10.68 -20.90
CA TYR A 253 11.10 10.77 -20.06
C TYR A 253 11.46 10.93 -18.58
N ARG A 254 12.41 10.15 -18.07
CA ARG A 254 12.86 10.23 -16.68
C ARG A 254 13.39 11.61 -16.31
N GLU A 255 14.13 12.27 -17.20
CA GLU A 255 14.65 13.63 -17.00
C GLU A 255 13.55 14.70 -16.97
N VAL A 256 12.43 14.48 -17.66
CA VAL A 256 11.30 15.42 -17.71
C VAL A 256 10.35 15.27 -16.50
N LEU A 257 10.32 14.10 -15.85
CA LEU A 257 9.43 13.82 -14.72
C LEU A 257 9.53 14.86 -13.57
N PRO A 258 10.72 15.26 -13.07
CA PRO A 258 10.83 16.26 -12.02
C PRO A 258 10.22 17.61 -12.41
N THR A 259 10.39 18.02 -13.67
CA THR A 259 9.82 19.26 -14.20
C THR A 259 8.29 19.19 -14.23
N LEU A 260 7.73 18.07 -14.66
CA LEU A 260 6.28 17.85 -14.64
C LEU A 260 5.71 17.80 -13.23
N GLU A 261 6.43 17.20 -12.28
CA GLU A 261 6.03 17.16 -10.88
C GLU A 261 6.05 18.55 -10.24
N GLU A 262 7.00 19.40 -10.62
CA GLU A 262 7.00 20.81 -10.24
C GLU A 262 5.80 21.56 -10.83
N LEU A 263 5.49 21.38 -12.12
CA LEU A 263 4.32 21.97 -12.76
C LEU A 263 3.01 21.50 -12.12
N ARG A 264 2.89 20.20 -11.81
CA ARG A 264 1.77 19.61 -11.08
C ARG A 264 1.63 20.26 -9.70
N SER A 265 2.73 20.41 -8.98
CA SER A 265 2.75 21.05 -7.65
C SER A 265 2.33 22.53 -7.71
N LYS A 266 2.78 23.26 -8.73
CA LYS A 266 2.34 24.64 -8.99
C LYS A 266 0.84 24.69 -9.28
N ARG A 267 0.34 23.82 -10.15
CA ARG A 267 -1.09 23.72 -10.46
C ARG A 267 -1.93 23.36 -9.24
N PHE A 268 -1.47 22.41 -8.43
CA PHE A 268 -2.15 21.98 -7.21
C PHE A 268 -2.22 23.06 -6.13
N SER A 269 -1.27 24.01 -6.16
CA SER A 269 -1.28 25.18 -5.28
C SER A 269 -2.36 26.20 -5.67
N LEU A 270 -2.86 26.16 -6.90
CA LEU A 270 -3.92 27.05 -7.39
C LEU A 270 -5.30 26.46 -7.05
N PHE A 271 -6.15 27.26 -6.41
CA PHE A 271 -7.54 26.90 -6.19
C PHE A 271 -8.40 27.43 -7.33
N ALA A 272 -9.27 26.57 -7.87
CA ALA A 272 -10.40 27.06 -8.67
C ALA A 272 -11.46 27.61 -7.72
N LYS A 273 -12.16 28.68 -8.12
CA LYS A 273 -13.42 29.06 -7.49
C LYS A 273 -14.40 27.90 -7.66
N GLU A 274 -15.16 27.59 -6.61
CA GLU A 274 -16.30 26.67 -6.76
C GLU A 274 -17.21 27.22 -7.87
N ILE A 275 -17.70 26.32 -8.71
CA ILE A 275 -18.64 26.69 -9.76
C ILE A 275 -19.82 27.34 -9.04
N GLY A 276 -20.08 28.63 -9.31
CA GLY A 276 -21.18 29.33 -8.68
C GLY A 276 -22.50 28.62 -8.96
N ASP A 277 -23.44 28.70 -8.02
CA ASP A 277 -24.78 28.16 -8.19
C ASP A 277 -25.46 28.82 -9.39
N TRP A 278 -25.36 28.17 -10.55
CA TRP A 278 -26.02 28.59 -11.78
C TRP A 278 -27.55 28.46 -11.66
N LYS A 279 -28.05 27.83 -10.60
CA LYS A 279 -29.47 27.79 -10.23
C LYS A 279 -30.08 29.18 -10.03
N VAL A 280 -29.29 30.17 -9.63
CA VAL A 280 -29.75 31.57 -9.53
C VAL A 280 -30.11 32.15 -10.90
N PHE A 281 -29.59 31.55 -11.98
CA PHE A 281 -29.91 31.90 -13.37
C PHE A 281 -30.84 30.88 -14.03
N GLN A 282 -31.45 29.95 -13.29
CA GLN A 282 -32.55 29.17 -13.83
C GLN A 282 -33.75 30.11 -13.98
N PRO A 283 -34.29 30.31 -15.18
CA PRO A 283 -35.56 31.02 -15.32
C PRO A 283 -36.63 30.27 -14.53
N ASP A 284 -37.55 31.01 -13.91
CA ASP A 284 -38.68 30.41 -13.22
C ASP A 284 -39.45 29.50 -14.20
N PRO A 285 -40.00 28.35 -13.77
CA PRO A 285 -40.62 27.35 -14.64
C PRO A 285 -41.77 27.82 -15.53
N GLY A 286 -42.19 29.09 -15.42
CA GLY A 286 -43.24 29.73 -16.20
C GLY A 286 -42.78 30.83 -17.19
N GLU A 287 -41.51 31.26 -17.17
CA GLU A 287 -40.99 32.22 -18.15
C GLU A 287 -40.35 31.48 -19.34
N ILE A 288 -41.08 31.40 -20.45
CA ILE A 288 -40.52 30.96 -21.74
C ILE A 288 -39.64 32.10 -22.25
N ILE A 289 -38.35 32.05 -21.95
CA ILE A 289 -37.37 32.92 -22.59
C ILE A 289 -37.08 32.34 -23.98
N GLU A 290 -37.77 32.85 -25.01
CA GLU A 290 -37.39 32.64 -26.42
C GLU A 290 -36.11 33.42 -26.75
N ALA A 291 -34.99 33.02 -26.14
CA ALA A 291 -33.67 33.49 -26.57
C ALA A 291 -33.24 32.63 -27.77
N PRO A 292 -33.03 33.21 -28.97
CA PRO A 292 -32.44 32.48 -30.07
C PRO A 292 -31.08 31.94 -29.64
N LEU A 293 -30.76 30.70 -30.04
CA LEU A 293 -29.46 30.11 -29.70
C LEU A 293 -28.34 31.05 -30.16
N PRO A 294 -27.38 31.40 -29.30
CA PRO A 294 -26.28 32.27 -29.68
C PRO A 294 -25.52 31.68 -30.87
N GLU A 295 -25.15 32.53 -31.84
CA GLU A 295 -24.56 32.16 -33.13
C GLU A 295 -23.28 31.29 -33.02
N TYR A 296 -22.60 31.33 -31.86
CA TYR A 296 -21.41 30.55 -31.57
C TYR A 296 -21.68 29.10 -31.12
N VAL A 297 -22.95 28.71 -30.90
CA VAL A 297 -23.35 27.35 -30.52
C VAL A 297 -23.57 26.52 -31.78
N ASN A 298 -22.52 25.81 -32.19
CA ASN A 298 -22.55 24.94 -33.37
C ASN A 298 -22.69 23.46 -32.92
N PRO A 299 -23.47 22.61 -33.62
CA PRO A 299 -23.53 21.17 -33.39
C PRO A 299 -22.16 20.49 -33.24
N MET A 300 -21.15 20.96 -33.98
CA MET A 300 -19.77 20.46 -33.87
C MET A 300 -19.13 20.73 -32.51
N LYS A 301 -19.42 21.88 -31.87
CA LYS A 301 -18.93 22.17 -30.51
C LYS A 301 -19.63 21.29 -29.48
N LEU A 302 -20.92 21.01 -29.67
CA LEU A 302 -21.67 20.09 -28.82
C LEU A 302 -21.09 18.67 -28.92
N TYR A 303 -20.83 18.20 -30.14
CA TYR A 303 -20.17 16.92 -30.39
C TYR A 303 -18.79 16.85 -29.70
N LEU A 304 -17.94 17.87 -29.87
CA LEU A 304 -16.62 17.92 -29.21
C LEU A 304 -16.73 17.99 -27.68
N ALA A 305 -17.73 18.69 -27.15
CA ALA A 305 -17.98 18.74 -25.71
C ALA A 305 -18.44 17.37 -25.18
N MET A 306 -19.34 16.69 -25.88
CA MET A 306 -19.79 15.33 -25.56
C MET A 306 -18.63 14.33 -25.65
N GLN A 307 -17.79 14.40 -26.69
CA GLN A 307 -16.60 13.56 -26.80
C GLN A 307 -15.65 13.78 -25.61
N LYS A 308 -15.38 15.03 -25.22
CA LYS A 308 -14.54 15.32 -24.04
C LYS A 308 -15.15 14.80 -22.74
N VAL A 309 -16.48 14.86 -22.59
CA VAL A 309 -17.17 14.26 -21.43
C VAL A 309 -17.01 12.75 -21.45
N LEU A 310 -17.18 12.11 -22.61
CA LEU A 310 -17.02 10.67 -22.80
C LEU A 310 -15.58 10.20 -22.56
N GLU A 311 -14.58 10.97 -22.99
CA GLU A 311 -13.17 10.69 -22.71
C GLU A 311 -12.86 10.86 -21.23
N ARG A 312 -13.42 11.88 -20.56
CA ARG A 312 -13.25 12.06 -19.11
C ARG A 312 -13.91 10.94 -18.31
N THR A 313 -15.10 10.47 -18.72
CA THR A 313 -15.73 9.32 -18.08
C THR A 313 -14.94 8.05 -18.38
N ARG A 314 -14.50 7.80 -19.62
CA ARG A 314 -13.64 6.67 -19.98
C ARG A 314 -12.30 6.66 -19.24
N ASN A 315 -11.67 7.81 -19.06
CA ASN A 315 -10.40 7.93 -18.33
C ASN A 315 -10.58 7.83 -16.81
N LYS A 316 -11.73 8.24 -16.26
CA LYS A 316 -12.12 7.90 -14.88
C LYS A 316 -12.41 6.40 -14.70
N LEU A 317 -12.76 5.72 -15.79
CA LEU A 317 -13.01 4.27 -15.84
C LEU A 317 -11.74 3.45 -16.04
N VAL A 318 -10.59 4.06 -16.38
CA VAL A 318 -9.31 3.39 -16.15
C VAL A 318 -9.23 3.27 -14.63
N PRO A 319 -9.38 2.06 -14.06
CA PRO A 319 -9.37 1.94 -12.62
C PRO A 319 -8.00 2.43 -12.17
N ASN A 320 -7.97 3.47 -11.35
CA ASN A 320 -6.90 3.60 -10.38
C ASN A 320 -6.92 2.28 -9.62
N GLN A 321 -6.09 1.32 -10.00
CA GLN A 321 -5.85 0.11 -9.24
C GLN A 321 -5.03 0.52 -8.00
N THR A 322 -5.63 1.30 -7.11
CA THR A 322 -5.46 0.98 -5.71
C THR A 322 -6.09 -0.40 -5.56
N ILE A 323 -5.26 -1.44 -5.49
CA ILE A 323 -5.65 -2.75 -4.97
C ILE A 323 -6.03 -2.52 -3.51
N VAL A 324 -7.20 -1.95 -3.29
CA VAL A 324 -7.92 -2.10 -2.05
C VAL A 324 -8.45 -3.51 -2.15
N ILE A 325 -7.83 -4.43 -1.41
CA ILE A 325 -8.44 -5.72 -1.11
C ILE A 325 -9.79 -5.38 -0.50
N LYS A 326 -10.85 -5.42 -1.31
CA LYS A 326 -12.22 -5.29 -0.84
C LYS A 326 -12.50 -6.60 -0.12
N GLU A 327 -12.38 -6.59 1.20
CA GLU A 327 -13.11 -7.56 2.01
C GLU A 327 -14.60 -7.24 1.77
N PHE A 328 -15.27 -8.08 0.98
CA PHE A 328 -16.71 -7.98 0.83
C PHE A 328 -17.31 -8.42 2.16
N SER A 329 -17.87 -7.49 2.95
CA SER A 329 -18.71 -7.90 4.07
C SER A 329 -19.85 -8.73 3.50
N THR A 330 -20.01 -9.94 4.04
CA THR A 330 -21.08 -10.88 3.68
C THR A 330 -22.47 -10.29 3.94
N GLU A 331 -22.58 -9.32 4.85
CA GLU A 331 -23.85 -8.67 5.21
C GLU A 331 -24.35 -7.74 4.10
N LEU A 332 -23.45 -7.01 3.43
CA LEU A 332 -23.81 -6.11 2.33
C LEU A 332 -24.34 -6.90 1.12
N VAL A 333 -23.66 -8.00 0.79
CA VAL A 333 -24.03 -8.87 -0.33
C VAL A 333 -25.35 -9.62 -0.03
N GLN A 334 -25.59 -9.97 1.24
CA GLN A 334 -26.89 -10.53 1.68
C GLN A 334 -28.04 -9.56 1.43
N ALA A 335 -27.88 -8.29 1.79
CA ALA A 335 -28.91 -7.27 1.60
C ALA A 335 -29.20 -7.01 0.11
N GLU A 336 -28.15 -6.92 -0.72
CA GLU A 336 -28.28 -6.72 -2.17
C GLU A 336 -29.02 -7.88 -2.85
N ILE A 337 -28.62 -9.12 -2.57
CA ILE A 337 -29.25 -10.31 -3.17
C ILE A 337 -30.70 -10.46 -2.71
N TYR A 338 -31.00 -10.16 -1.44
CA TYR A 338 -32.36 -10.23 -0.92
C TYR A 338 -33.28 -9.18 -1.56
N GLU A 339 -32.81 -7.93 -1.74
CA GLU A 339 -33.56 -6.88 -2.43
C GLU A 339 -33.79 -7.22 -3.91
N ILE A 340 -32.82 -7.82 -4.60
CA ILE A 340 -32.99 -8.26 -6.00
C ILE A 340 -34.11 -9.31 -6.10
N ILE A 341 -34.17 -10.25 -5.16
CA ILE A 341 -35.18 -11.31 -5.16
C ILE A 341 -36.56 -10.74 -4.78
N LYS A 342 -36.62 -9.80 -3.82
CA LYS A 342 -37.85 -9.11 -3.39
C LYS A 342 -38.46 -8.23 -4.48
N ASN A 343 -37.63 -7.53 -5.24
CA ASN A 343 -38.09 -6.61 -6.28
C ASN A 343 -38.42 -7.31 -7.61
N CYS A 344 -38.26 -8.63 -7.70
CA CYS A 344 -38.66 -9.40 -8.86
C CYS A 344 -40.12 -9.86 -8.77
N ASN A 345 -40.94 -9.40 -9.70
CA ASN A 345 -42.35 -9.80 -9.84
C ASN A 345 -42.57 -11.27 -10.28
N GLN A 346 -41.51 -12.06 -10.44
CA GLN A 346 -41.60 -13.47 -10.85
C GLN A 346 -41.49 -14.37 -9.62
N LYS A 347 -42.37 -15.38 -9.51
CA LYS A 347 -42.34 -16.36 -8.40
C LYS A 347 -41.00 -17.10 -8.29
N ARG A 348 -40.25 -17.22 -9.38
CA ARG A 348 -38.93 -17.87 -9.41
C ARG A 348 -37.96 -17.08 -10.26
N ILE A 349 -36.75 -16.90 -9.76
CA ILE A 349 -35.67 -16.17 -10.44
C ILE A 349 -34.52 -17.14 -10.65
N SER A 350 -33.98 -17.20 -11.88
CA SER A 350 -32.79 -18.00 -12.14
C SER A 350 -31.54 -17.36 -11.52
N MET A 351 -30.66 -18.21 -10.99
CA MET A 351 -29.39 -17.78 -10.39
C MET A 351 -28.52 -16.99 -11.36
N THR A 352 -28.54 -17.38 -12.64
CA THR A 352 -27.88 -16.65 -13.74
C THR A 352 -28.39 -15.21 -13.85
N ARG A 353 -29.68 -14.97 -13.62
CA ARG A 353 -30.27 -13.63 -13.65
C ARG A 353 -29.92 -12.81 -12.42
N ILE A 354 -29.91 -13.42 -11.22
CA ILE A 354 -29.49 -12.77 -9.96
C ILE A 354 -28.05 -12.29 -10.07
N LEU A 355 -27.15 -13.14 -10.59
CA LEU A 355 -25.75 -12.79 -10.77
C LEU A 355 -25.54 -11.73 -11.87
N ASN A 356 -26.41 -11.69 -12.88
CA ASN A 356 -26.34 -10.70 -13.96
C ASN A 356 -26.92 -9.34 -13.60
N SER A 357 -27.83 -9.26 -12.63
CA SER A 357 -28.43 -8.02 -12.12
C SER A 357 -27.54 -7.27 -11.13
N VAL A 358 -26.48 -7.91 -10.63
CA VAL A 358 -25.49 -7.27 -9.74
C VAL A 358 -24.49 -6.45 -10.58
N ASP A 359 -24.04 -5.32 -10.01
CA ASP A 359 -23.28 -4.26 -10.67
C ASP A 359 -22.19 -4.75 -11.66
N TYR A 360 -22.18 -4.14 -12.85
CA TYR A 360 -21.34 -4.50 -14.01
C TYR A 360 -19.82 -4.50 -13.70
N TYR A 361 -19.36 -3.75 -12.69
CA TYR A 361 -17.95 -3.66 -12.28
C TYR A 361 -17.45 -4.85 -11.44
N LEU A 362 -18.33 -5.73 -10.97
CA LEU A 362 -18.00 -6.89 -10.13
C LEU A 362 -17.97 -8.22 -10.88
N LYS A 363 -18.35 -8.21 -12.17
CA LYS A 363 -18.58 -9.39 -13.02
C LYS A 363 -17.35 -10.29 -13.27
N VAL A 364 -16.14 -9.89 -12.86
CA VAL A 364 -14.89 -10.59 -13.21
C VAL A 364 -14.11 -11.10 -11.99
N ASN A 365 -14.61 -10.92 -10.76
CA ASN A 365 -13.89 -11.40 -9.58
C ASN A 365 -14.45 -12.75 -9.09
N LEU A 366 -13.65 -13.82 -9.24
CA LEU A 366 -13.95 -15.16 -8.74
C LEU A 366 -14.32 -15.15 -7.23
N MET A 367 -13.66 -14.29 -6.44
CA MET A 367 -13.98 -14.15 -5.01
C MET A 367 -15.42 -13.67 -4.81
N TYR A 368 -15.89 -12.68 -5.59
CA TYR A 368 -17.24 -12.15 -5.44
C TYR A 368 -18.30 -13.15 -5.88
N PHE A 369 -18.04 -13.92 -6.92
CA PHE A 369 -18.89 -15.04 -7.34
C PHE A 369 -19.03 -16.08 -6.22
N VAL A 370 -17.91 -16.48 -5.62
CA VAL A 370 -17.90 -17.42 -4.49
C VAL A 370 -18.65 -16.85 -3.28
N THR A 371 -18.43 -15.57 -2.95
CA THR A 371 -19.17 -14.90 -1.87
C THR A 371 -20.68 -14.85 -2.14
N CYS A 372 -21.12 -14.56 -3.37
CA CYS A 372 -22.53 -14.58 -3.73
C CYS A 372 -23.15 -15.98 -3.58
N PHE A 373 -22.41 -17.02 -3.99
CA PHE A 373 -22.84 -18.41 -3.83
C PHE A 373 -22.98 -18.79 -2.35
N PHE A 374 -21.99 -18.44 -1.52
CA PHE A 374 -22.06 -18.64 -0.07
C PHE A 374 -23.22 -17.88 0.56
N VAL A 375 -23.44 -16.63 0.15
CA VAL A 375 -24.54 -15.80 0.66
C VAL A 375 -25.90 -16.41 0.31
N LEU A 376 -26.08 -16.95 -0.89
CA LEU A 376 -27.32 -17.63 -1.28
C LEU A 376 -27.57 -18.88 -0.43
N LEU A 377 -26.51 -19.66 -0.13
CA LEU A 377 -26.61 -20.79 0.80
C LEU A 377 -26.93 -20.34 2.22
N VAL A 378 -26.34 -19.23 2.69
CA VAL A 378 -26.64 -18.66 4.01
C VAL A 378 -28.08 -18.17 4.08
N LEU A 379 -28.60 -17.51 3.04
CA LEU A 379 -29.99 -17.07 3.01
C LEU A 379 -30.98 -18.24 2.92
N ALA A 380 -30.60 -19.32 2.24
CA ALA A 380 -31.37 -20.57 2.24
C ALA A 380 -31.38 -21.24 3.63
N ASN A 381 -30.22 -21.26 4.30
CA ASN A 381 -30.09 -21.77 5.67
C ASN A 381 -30.85 -20.91 6.69
N LEU A 382 -30.96 -19.60 6.46
CA LEU A 382 -31.77 -18.69 7.27
C LEU A 382 -33.28 -18.73 6.92
N HIS A 383 -33.71 -19.68 6.09
CA HIS A 383 -35.10 -19.85 5.63
C HIS A 383 -35.72 -18.60 4.98
N LYS A 384 -34.89 -17.71 4.42
CA LYS A 384 -35.38 -16.50 3.73
C LYS A 384 -35.69 -16.76 2.25
N ILE A 385 -35.05 -17.79 1.66
CA ILE A 385 -35.14 -18.14 0.25
C ILE A 385 -35.21 -19.67 0.12
N ASN A 386 -36.05 -20.17 -0.78
CA ASN A 386 -36.05 -21.57 -1.21
C ASN A 386 -35.30 -21.72 -2.53
N LEU A 387 -34.45 -22.75 -2.62
CA LEU A 387 -33.70 -23.09 -3.83
C LEU A 387 -34.28 -24.34 -4.48
N TYR A 388 -34.55 -24.27 -5.78
CA TYR A 388 -35.09 -25.37 -6.58
C TYR A 388 -34.15 -25.71 -7.73
N GLN A 389 -33.90 -27.00 -7.93
CA GLN A 389 -33.19 -27.52 -9.09
C GLN A 389 -33.97 -28.70 -9.66
N THR A 390 -34.31 -28.65 -10.94
CA THR A 390 -35.20 -29.64 -11.56
C THR A 390 -34.48 -30.94 -11.96
N ARG A 391 -33.20 -30.88 -12.33
CA ARG A 391 -32.33 -32.03 -12.68
C ARG A 391 -30.90 -31.76 -12.25
N HIS A 392 -30.08 -32.80 -12.12
CA HIS A 392 -28.63 -32.62 -11.98
C HIS A 392 -28.08 -31.80 -13.16
N ASN A 393 -27.28 -30.78 -12.85
CA ASN A 393 -26.75 -29.77 -13.79
C ASN A 393 -27.76 -28.82 -14.46
N ALA A 394 -29.03 -28.82 -14.04
CA ALA A 394 -29.99 -27.81 -14.48
C ALA A 394 -29.79 -26.47 -13.73
N GLU A 395 -30.32 -25.38 -14.29
CA GLU A 395 -30.30 -24.07 -13.63
C GLU A 395 -30.94 -24.11 -12.24
N ILE A 396 -30.35 -23.37 -11.30
CA ILE A 396 -30.85 -23.20 -9.94
C ILE A 396 -31.78 -22.00 -9.93
N TYR A 397 -32.97 -22.20 -9.35
CA TYR A 397 -33.98 -21.16 -9.17
C TYR A 397 -34.10 -20.80 -7.69
N ALA A 398 -34.23 -19.51 -7.40
CA ALA A 398 -34.50 -18.99 -6.07
C ALA A 398 -35.91 -18.40 -6.01
N GLU A 399 -36.61 -18.65 -4.90
CA GLU A 399 -37.96 -18.17 -4.58
C GLU A 399 -37.96 -17.63 -3.14
N LEU A 400 -38.69 -16.55 -2.87
CA LEU A 400 -38.85 -16.05 -1.50
C LEU A 400 -39.63 -17.05 -0.66
N ALA A 401 -39.17 -17.30 0.57
CA ALA A 401 -39.90 -18.13 1.50
C ALA A 401 -41.17 -17.40 1.99
N ASP A 402 -42.31 -18.08 1.96
CA ASP A 402 -43.58 -17.53 2.43
C ASP A 402 -43.58 -17.36 3.97
N PRO A 403 -43.81 -16.15 4.50
CA PRO A 403 -43.77 -15.89 5.96
C PRO A 403 -44.85 -16.61 6.77
N LYS A 404 -45.89 -17.18 6.12
CA LYS A 404 -47.02 -17.84 6.78
C LYS A 404 -46.81 -19.32 7.07
N LEU A 405 -45.75 -19.94 6.55
CA LEU A 405 -45.40 -21.35 6.79
C LEU A 405 -44.26 -21.51 7.82
N ILE A 406 -43.74 -20.41 8.35
CA ILE A 406 -42.73 -20.41 9.42
C ILE A 406 -43.47 -20.41 10.74
N ASN A 407 -43.73 -21.61 11.28
CA ASN A 407 -44.28 -21.70 12.62
C ASN A 407 -43.13 -21.68 13.65
N GLN A 408 -43.21 -20.68 14.53
CA GLN A 408 -42.54 -20.52 15.83
C GLN A 408 -41.06 -20.12 15.83
N GLN A 409 -40.79 -18.80 15.81
CA GLN A 409 -40.43 -18.00 17.00
C GLN A 409 -39.77 -16.67 16.54
N GLU A 410 -40.24 -15.58 17.15
CA GLU A 410 -39.63 -14.24 17.25
C GLU A 410 -39.72 -13.23 16.08
N GLU A 411 -39.98 -11.98 16.50
CA GLU A 411 -40.05 -10.67 15.83
C GLU A 411 -41.35 -10.29 15.08
N THR A 412 -41.97 -9.22 15.58
CA THR A 412 -43.19 -8.60 15.07
C THR A 412 -42.88 -7.74 13.84
N ALA A 413 -43.79 -7.68 12.86
CA ALA A 413 -43.58 -6.97 11.60
C ALA A 413 -43.18 -5.48 11.76
N GLU A 414 -43.57 -4.84 12.86
CA GLU A 414 -43.20 -3.46 13.19
C GLU A 414 -41.72 -3.31 13.57
N GLU A 415 -41.13 -4.30 14.24
CA GLU A 415 -39.69 -4.30 14.58
C GLU A 415 -38.84 -4.49 13.33
N MET A 416 -39.30 -5.30 12.37
CA MET A 416 -38.63 -5.48 11.08
C MET A 416 -38.62 -4.19 10.24
N ILE A 417 -39.72 -3.43 10.23
CA ILE A 417 -39.80 -2.15 9.51
C ILE A 417 -38.87 -1.13 10.16
N LYS A 418 -38.87 -1.05 11.49
CA LYS A 418 -38.03 -0.11 12.24
C LYS A 418 -36.53 -0.38 12.01
N ARG A 419 -36.14 -1.67 11.98
CA ARG A 419 -34.76 -2.09 11.68
C ARG A 419 -34.36 -1.81 10.24
N GLN A 420 -35.27 -1.96 9.28
CA GLN A 420 -35.03 -1.60 7.87
C GLN A 420 -34.87 -0.09 7.67
N GLU A 421 -35.62 0.73 8.41
CA GLU A 421 -35.47 2.19 8.39
C GLU A 421 -34.19 2.65 9.08
N GLU A 422 -33.82 2.05 10.22
CA GLU A 422 -32.54 2.31 10.90
C GLU A 422 -31.35 1.94 10.02
N PHE A 423 -31.39 0.77 9.35
CA PHE A 423 -30.35 0.34 8.42
C PHE A 423 -30.21 1.28 7.21
N LYS A 424 -31.34 1.76 6.64
CA LYS A 424 -31.30 2.76 5.57
C LYS A 424 -30.66 4.08 6.04
N ARG A 425 -30.96 4.52 7.26
CA ARG A 425 -30.35 5.72 7.86
C ARG A 425 -28.85 5.53 8.08
N GLU A 426 -28.41 4.40 8.62
CA GLU A 426 -26.98 4.09 8.80
C GLU A 426 -26.21 4.07 7.48
N VAL A 427 -26.80 3.50 6.42
CA VAL A 427 -26.18 3.47 5.09
C VAL A 427 -26.05 4.87 4.49
N GLU A 428 -27.04 5.75 4.66
CA GLU A 428 -26.96 7.14 4.24
C GLU A 428 -25.95 7.95 5.06
N GLU A 429 -25.89 7.74 6.38
CA GLU A 429 -24.88 8.35 7.24
C GLU A 429 -23.48 7.90 6.88
N TYR A 430 -23.29 6.62 6.59
CA TYR A 430 -22.00 6.07 6.14
C TYR A 430 -21.57 6.64 4.77
N LYS A 431 -22.50 6.78 3.82
CA LYS A 431 -22.21 7.45 2.53
C LYS A 431 -21.81 8.91 2.73
N LYS A 432 -22.51 9.64 3.62
CA LYS A 432 -22.16 11.01 3.99
C LYS A 432 -20.79 11.08 4.68
N GLN A 433 -20.51 10.19 5.64
CA GLN A 433 -19.22 10.10 6.32
C GLN A 433 -18.08 9.81 5.35
N ARG A 434 -18.24 8.85 4.43
CA ARG A 434 -17.21 8.51 3.43
C ARG A 434 -16.93 9.63 2.45
N SER A 435 -17.95 10.42 2.07
CA SER A 435 -17.76 11.63 1.26
C SER A 435 -16.96 12.69 2.02
N LYS A 436 -17.27 12.88 3.32
CA LYS A 436 -16.55 13.78 4.21
C LYS A 436 -15.12 13.31 4.46
N GLU A 437 -14.88 12.01 4.61
CA GLU A 437 -13.55 11.42 4.80
C GLU A 437 -12.64 11.57 3.58
N ARG A 438 -13.16 11.43 2.35
CA ARG A 438 -12.38 11.67 1.13
C ARG A 438 -11.95 13.13 1.00
N VAL A 439 -12.89 14.03 1.30
CA VAL A 439 -12.64 15.46 1.32
C VAL A 439 -11.62 15.79 2.44
N LEU A 440 -11.77 15.20 3.62
CA LEU A 440 -10.88 15.38 4.77
C LEU A 440 -9.47 14.82 4.51
N ASN A 441 -9.33 13.65 3.89
CA ASN A 441 -8.03 13.09 3.53
C ASN A 441 -7.30 13.92 2.49
N TYR A 442 -8.02 14.44 1.49
CA TYR A 442 -7.46 15.39 0.52
C TYR A 442 -6.92 16.65 1.21
N TYR A 443 -7.68 17.21 2.16
CA TYR A 443 -7.24 18.36 2.92
C TYR A 443 -6.07 18.04 3.86
N LYS A 444 -6.06 16.90 4.55
CA LYS A 444 -4.95 16.44 5.41
C LYS A 444 -3.63 16.28 4.65
N GLN A 445 -3.65 15.55 3.53
CA GLN A 445 -2.45 15.37 2.69
C GLN A 445 -1.90 16.70 2.17
N ARG A 446 -2.80 17.63 1.89
CA ARG A 446 -2.44 18.98 1.48
C ARG A 446 -1.86 19.81 2.62
N GLU A 447 -2.42 19.71 3.83
CA GLU A 447 -1.85 20.37 5.01
C GLU A 447 -0.44 19.86 5.30
N GLU A 448 -0.22 18.55 5.22
CA GLU A 448 1.12 17.95 5.37
C GLU A 448 2.11 18.48 4.32
N TYR A 449 1.69 18.57 3.06
CA TYR A 449 2.51 19.17 2.00
C TYR A 449 2.84 20.64 2.28
N LEU A 450 1.86 21.44 2.69
CA LEU A 450 2.04 22.86 2.94
C LEU A 450 2.88 23.11 4.20
N LYS A 451 2.71 22.32 5.26
CA LYS A 451 3.60 22.28 6.44
C LYS A 451 5.03 21.94 6.05
N LYS A 452 5.23 20.93 5.20
CA LYS A 452 6.56 20.55 4.69
C LYS A 452 7.18 21.65 3.81
N LYS A 453 6.35 22.39 3.06
CA LYS A 453 6.82 23.43 2.11
C LYS A 453 7.21 24.73 2.80
N TYR A 454 6.40 25.19 3.75
CA TYR A 454 6.53 26.49 4.39
C TYR A 454 7.01 26.44 5.85
N GLY A 455 7.10 25.25 6.46
CA GLY A 455 7.55 25.09 7.85
C GLY A 455 6.69 25.93 8.81
N ASP A 456 7.36 26.71 9.66
CA ASP A 456 6.73 27.63 10.63
C ASP A 456 5.94 28.79 9.98
N ALA A 457 6.08 28.99 8.67
CA ALA A 457 5.29 29.96 7.90
C ALA A 457 4.01 29.36 7.29
N TYR A 458 3.66 28.12 7.65
CA TYR A 458 2.35 27.54 7.35
C TYR A 458 1.32 27.94 8.41
N VAL A 459 0.15 28.39 7.97
CA VAL A 459 -0.99 28.70 8.82
C VAL A 459 -2.21 28.01 8.23
N SER A 460 -3.02 27.36 9.07
CA SER A 460 -4.23 26.68 8.62
C SER A 460 -5.26 27.67 8.08
N ARG A 461 -6.21 27.21 7.27
CA ARG A 461 -7.25 28.08 6.69
C ARG A 461 -8.07 28.80 7.77
N GLU A 462 -8.34 28.13 8.89
CA GLU A 462 -9.12 28.68 10.01
C GLU A 462 -8.35 29.75 10.78
N GLU A 463 -7.05 29.54 11.02
CA GLU A 463 -6.18 30.52 11.65
C GLU A 463 -5.95 31.74 10.73
N TYR A 464 -5.78 31.51 9.42
CA TYR A 464 -5.62 32.57 8.44
C TYR A 464 -6.85 33.50 8.38
N LEU A 465 -8.06 32.93 8.51
CA LEU A 465 -9.32 33.69 8.57
C LEU A 465 -9.44 34.55 9.84
N LYS A 466 -8.81 34.13 10.95
CA LYS A 466 -8.78 34.88 12.23
C LYS A 466 -7.70 35.96 12.30
N MET A 467 -6.72 35.94 11.39
CA MET A 467 -5.63 36.93 11.36
C MET A 467 -6.07 38.30 10.82
N THR A 468 -5.46 39.36 11.37
CA THR A 468 -5.63 40.73 10.88
C THR A 468 -4.97 40.91 9.50
N PRO A 469 -5.37 41.92 8.70
CA PRO A 469 -4.78 42.19 7.39
C PRO A 469 -3.25 42.36 7.43
N GLU A 470 -2.72 42.99 8.48
CA GLU A 470 -1.27 43.18 8.69
C GLU A 470 -0.54 41.85 8.95
N GLN A 471 -1.13 40.97 9.76
CA GLN A 471 -0.58 39.63 10.02
C GLN A 471 -0.57 38.76 8.75
N ARG A 472 -1.60 38.87 7.90
CA ARG A 472 -1.66 38.17 6.60
C ARG A 472 -0.59 38.69 5.64
N ALA A 473 -0.32 40.00 5.62
CA ALA A 473 0.74 40.59 4.82
C ALA A 473 2.13 40.12 5.28
N ALA A 474 2.40 40.12 6.60
CA ALA A 474 3.65 39.63 7.17
C ALA A 474 3.88 38.13 6.88
N LEU A 475 2.83 37.31 6.97
CA LEU A 475 2.90 35.88 6.62
C LEU A 475 3.25 35.68 5.14
N LYS A 476 2.63 36.46 4.24
CA LYS A 476 2.89 36.40 2.80
C LYS A 476 4.33 36.78 2.47
N ILE A 477 4.88 37.80 3.13
CA ILE A 477 6.30 38.20 2.99
C ILE A 477 7.23 37.06 3.41
N LYS A 478 6.98 36.41 4.56
CA LYS A 478 7.77 35.25 5.01
C LYS A 478 7.69 34.07 4.03
N GLN A 479 6.51 33.76 3.50
CA GLN A 479 6.33 32.69 2.52
C GLN A 479 7.06 32.97 1.20
N ASP A 480 7.08 34.23 0.76
CA ASP A 480 7.76 34.62 -0.48
C ASP A 480 9.29 34.68 -0.30
N GLN A 481 9.80 35.04 0.89
CA GLN A 481 11.22 34.89 1.23
C GLN A 481 11.67 33.42 1.17
N ILE A 482 10.86 32.48 1.69
CA ILE A 482 11.15 31.03 1.65
C ILE A 482 11.11 30.48 0.20
N LYS A 483 10.22 30.99 -0.65
CA LYS A 483 10.21 30.61 -2.08
C LYS A 483 11.45 31.12 -2.81
N ASN A 484 11.85 32.36 -2.56
CA ASN A 484 12.98 32.98 -3.22
C ASN A 484 14.32 32.34 -2.79
N SER A 485 14.48 31.97 -1.52
CA SER A 485 15.68 31.25 -1.05
C SER A 485 15.81 29.86 -1.66
N LYS A 486 14.71 29.09 -1.75
CA LYS A 486 14.68 27.78 -2.42
C LYS A 486 14.91 27.88 -3.93
N LYS A 487 14.52 28.98 -4.57
CA LYS A 487 14.78 29.23 -5.99
C LYS A 487 16.26 29.53 -6.24
N LYS A 488 16.90 30.37 -5.41
CA LYS A 488 18.35 30.64 -5.48
C LYS A 488 19.20 29.38 -5.28
N GLN A 489 18.86 28.55 -4.28
CA GLN A 489 19.55 27.26 -4.06
C GLN A 489 19.39 26.24 -5.20
N LYS A 490 18.39 26.41 -6.07
CA LYS A 490 18.19 25.60 -7.29
C LYS A 490 18.90 26.18 -8.51
N GLU A 491 19.25 27.47 -8.50
CA GLU A 491 20.00 28.13 -9.58
C GLU A 491 21.53 28.03 -9.33
N GLU A 492 21.96 27.84 -8.08
CA GLU A 492 23.36 27.58 -7.68
C GLU A 492 23.78 26.10 -7.73
N LYS A 493 22.84 25.18 -7.99
CA LYS A 493 23.07 23.74 -8.17
C LYS A 493 22.76 23.33 -9.60
#